data_AF-A0A379LL48-F1
#
_entry.id   AF-A0A379LL48-F1
#
_cell.length_a   1.000
_cell.length_b   1.000
_cell.length_c   1.000
_cell.angle_alpha   90.00
_cell.angle_beta   90.00
_cell.angle_gamma   90.00
#
_symmetry.space_group_name_H-M   'P 1'
#
loop_
_entity.id
_entity.type
_entity.pdbx_description
1 polymer ?
#
loop_
_entity_poly.entity_id
_entity_poly.type
_entity_poly.pdbx_seq_one_letter_code
_entity_poly.pdbx_strand_id
1 'polypeptide(L)'
;MGDEPYVAPKHTTTQDFQTHGISENDVPQSVKNIMMEDIVESGHPNPDRALKEYIESGKPVPVVQVANQNTKLYKLVKLGGDYDTPSPNTGYWIDQAQYDLVKAHPDRANDILGLPEGSQANSFKVFVMQPKAGEAPRVYQSSIATTTNATGLTNVGNATQTIVPNRKLWQEPVETNDIIKVK
;
A
#
# COMPACT_ATOMS: atom_id res chain seq x y z
N MET A 1 -31.94 -6.51 11.50
CA MET A 1 -31.48 -6.07 10.17
C MET A 1 -30.33 -6.98 9.82
N GLY A 2 -30.51 -7.88 8.85
CA GLY A 2 -29.45 -8.76 8.39
C GLY A 2 -28.58 -7.98 7.43
N ASP A 3 -27.27 -7.98 7.67
CA ASP A 3 -26.30 -7.37 6.76
C ASP A 3 -26.46 -8.02 5.38
N GLU A 4 -26.73 -7.20 4.35
CA GLU A 4 -26.74 -7.68 2.98
C GLU A 4 -25.38 -8.31 2.67
N PRO A 5 -25.33 -9.51 2.05
CA PRO A 5 -24.07 -10.16 1.75
C PRO A 5 -23.25 -9.25 0.82
N TYR A 6 -21.99 -9.02 1.19
CA TYR A 6 -21.06 -8.24 0.39
C TYR A 6 -20.99 -8.78 -1.05
N VAL A 7 -21.39 -7.96 -2.02
CA VAL A 7 -21.29 -8.30 -3.45
C VAL A 7 -19.99 -7.71 -3.99
N ALA A 8 -19.03 -8.58 -4.30
CA ALA A 8 -17.79 -8.19 -4.91
C ALA A 8 -18.03 -7.45 -6.24
N PRO A 9 -17.33 -6.33 -6.51
CA PRO A 9 -17.38 -5.67 -7.80
C PRO A 9 -16.88 -6.63 -8.89
N LYS A 10 -17.35 -6.45 -10.13
CA LYS A 10 -16.92 -7.28 -11.26
C LYS A 10 -15.59 -6.76 -11.80
N HIS A 11 -14.68 -7.66 -12.15
CA HIS A 11 -13.52 -7.31 -12.95
C HIS A 11 -13.99 -6.85 -14.35
N THR A 12 -13.63 -5.64 -14.76
CA THR A 12 -14.10 -4.99 -16.00
C THR A 12 -12.98 -4.60 -16.96
N THR A 13 -11.71 -4.73 -16.56
CA THR A 13 -10.56 -4.40 -17.41
C THR A 13 -10.02 -5.64 -18.11
N THR A 14 -9.10 -5.45 -19.06
CA THR A 14 -8.33 -6.53 -19.69
C THR A 14 -6.99 -6.77 -18.96
N GLN A 15 -6.75 -6.10 -17.83
CA GLN A 15 -5.54 -6.27 -17.04
C GLN A 15 -5.73 -7.44 -16.08
N ASP A 16 -4.67 -8.11 -15.67
CA ASP A 16 -4.80 -9.25 -14.74
C ASP A 16 -5.31 -8.85 -13.35
N PHE A 17 -5.24 -7.55 -13.02
CA PHE A 17 -5.58 -6.98 -11.72
C PHE A 17 -6.31 -5.65 -11.87
N GLN A 18 -7.35 -5.45 -11.07
CA GLN A 18 -8.10 -4.20 -10.97
C GLN A 18 -8.36 -3.85 -9.50
N THR A 19 -8.10 -2.59 -9.13
CA THR A 19 -8.57 -1.99 -7.87
C THR A 19 -9.91 -1.30 -8.09
N HIS A 20 -10.81 -1.44 -7.13
CA HIS A 20 -12.14 -0.80 -7.14
C HIS A 20 -12.21 0.28 -6.06
N GLY A 21 -11.23 1.18 -6.08
CA GLY A 21 -11.15 2.31 -5.16
C GLY A 21 -12.05 3.47 -5.56
N ILE A 22 -11.92 4.57 -4.84
CA ILE A 22 -12.62 5.81 -5.17
C ILE A 22 -12.09 6.41 -6.46
N SER A 23 -12.93 7.18 -7.14
CA SER A 23 -12.48 8.00 -8.26
C SER A 23 -11.70 9.22 -7.76
N GLU A 24 -10.75 9.71 -8.55
CA GLU A 24 -10.11 11.01 -8.32
C GLU A 24 -11.11 12.17 -8.17
N ASN A 25 -12.29 12.05 -8.77
CA ASN A 25 -13.35 13.05 -8.66
C ASN A 25 -13.98 13.11 -7.26
N ASP A 26 -13.90 12.01 -6.50
CA ASP A 26 -14.45 11.90 -5.14
C ASP A 26 -13.46 12.38 -4.07
N VAL A 27 -12.20 12.63 -4.45
CA VAL A 27 -11.16 13.15 -3.55
C VAL A 27 -11.20 14.69 -3.53
N PRO A 28 -11.28 15.32 -2.35
CA PRO A 28 -11.17 16.78 -2.22
C PRO A 28 -9.92 17.32 -2.92
N GLN A 29 -10.09 18.41 -3.68
CA GLN A 29 -8.99 19.01 -4.45
C GLN A 29 -7.79 19.39 -3.56
N SER A 30 -8.03 19.78 -2.30
CA SER A 30 -6.97 20.07 -1.34
C SER A 30 -6.06 18.86 -1.08
N VAL A 31 -6.64 17.67 -0.90
CA VAL A 31 -5.89 16.42 -0.70
C VAL A 31 -5.11 16.05 -1.96
N LYS A 32 -5.73 16.19 -3.14
CA LYS A 32 -5.06 15.94 -4.42
C LYS A 32 -3.86 16.87 -4.64
N ASN A 33 -4.02 18.15 -4.35
CA ASN A 33 -2.95 19.14 -4.52
C ASN A 33 -1.76 18.84 -3.61
N ILE A 34 -2.01 18.52 -2.34
CA ILE A 34 -0.97 18.19 -1.36
C ILE A 34 -0.25 16.89 -1.76
N MET A 35 -0.98 15.85 -2.17
CA MET A 35 -0.36 14.61 -2.63
C MET A 35 0.44 14.82 -3.92
N MET A 36 -0.09 15.59 -4.87
CA MET A 36 0.61 15.92 -6.11
C MET A 36 1.91 16.67 -5.83
N GLU A 37 1.91 17.64 -4.92
CA GLU A 37 3.11 18.37 -4.48
C GLU A 37 4.18 17.39 -3.99
N ASP A 38 3.83 16.46 -3.09
CA ASP A 38 4.77 15.46 -2.59
C ASP A 38 5.32 14.55 -3.71
N ILE A 39 4.46 14.13 -4.65
CA ILE A 39 4.85 13.29 -5.79
C ILE A 39 5.82 14.05 -6.72
N VAL A 40 5.54 15.31 -7.01
CA VAL A 40 6.40 16.15 -7.85
C VAL A 40 7.76 16.36 -7.18
N GLU A 41 7.79 16.67 -5.88
CA GLU A 41 9.02 16.83 -5.11
C GLU A 41 9.85 15.53 -5.03
N SER A 42 9.18 14.38 -5.06
CA SER A 42 9.85 13.08 -5.16
C SER A 42 10.63 12.94 -6.48
N GLY A 43 10.32 13.75 -7.50
CA GLY A 43 10.87 13.63 -8.85
C GLY A 43 10.28 12.44 -9.62
N HIS A 44 9.04 12.04 -9.33
CA HIS A 44 8.37 10.94 -10.01
C HIS A 44 8.26 11.24 -11.51
N PRO A 45 8.59 10.31 -12.42
CA PRO A 45 8.62 10.57 -13.86
C PRO A 45 7.24 10.83 -14.47
N ASN A 46 6.17 10.39 -13.81
CA ASN A 46 4.79 10.65 -14.23
C ASN A 46 3.91 10.92 -12.99
N PRO A 47 3.86 12.17 -12.50
CA PRO A 47 3.14 12.51 -11.27
C PRO A 47 1.64 12.29 -11.34
N ASP A 48 0.99 12.64 -12.46
CA ASP A 48 -0.45 12.46 -12.66
C ASP A 48 -0.86 10.98 -12.58
N ARG A 49 -0.08 10.11 -13.24
CA ARG A 49 -0.32 8.67 -13.17
C ARG A 49 -0.14 8.12 -11.76
N ALA A 50 0.89 8.57 -11.03
CA ALA A 50 1.10 8.13 -9.65
C ALA A 50 -0.01 8.59 -8.71
N LEU A 51 -0.46 9.85 -8.86
CA LEU A 51 -1.59 10.38 -8.09
C LEU A 51 -2.84 9.53 -8.29
N LYS A 52 -3.15 9.22 -9.55
CA LYS A 52 -4.26 8.35 -9.93
C LYS A 52 -4.15 6.96 -9.29
N GLU A 53 -3.02 6.30 -9.46
CA GLU A 53 -2.78 4.95 -8.91
C GLU A 53 -2.90 4.94 -7.37
N TYR A 54 -2.37 5.96 -6.69
CA TYR A 54 -2.49 6.07 -5.23
C TYR A 54 -3.92 6.32 -4.77
N ILE A 55 -4.70 7.15 -5.47
CA ILE A 55 -6.11 7.40 -5.13
C ILE A 55 -6.95 6.14 -5.39
N GLU A 56 -6.84 5.54 -6.57
CA GLU A 56 -7.64 4.39 -6.99
C GLU A 56 -7.29 3.10 -6.24
N SER A 57 -6.15 3.08 -5.54
CA SER A 57 -5.78 1.98 -4.64
C SER A 57 -6.56 1.98 -3.32
N GLY A 58 -7.20 3.09 -2.94
CA GLY A 58 -7.87 3.28 -1.65
C GLY A 58 -9.39 3.31 -1.74
N LYS A 59 -10.07 2.85 -0.67
CA LYS A 59 -11.54 2.88 -0.55
C LYS A 59 -12.11 4.17 0.06
N PRO A 60 -11.54 4.74 1.13
CA PRO A 60 -11.90 6.09 1.56
C PRO A 60 -10.92 7.12 0.98
N VAL A 61 -11.33 8.39 1.02
CA VAL A 61 -10.39 9.51 0.81
C VAL A 61 -9.21 9.32 1.77
N PRO A 62 -7.96 9.31 1.27
CA PRO A 62 -6.82 9.08 2.12
C PRO A 62 -6.67 10.19 3.16
N VAL A 63 -6.37 9.79 4.39
CA VAL A 63 -6.09 10.71 5.49
C VAL A 63 -4.61 11.06 5.44
N VAL A 64 -4.33 12.36 5.34
CA VAL A 64 -2.96 12.89 5.38
C VAL A 64 -2.44 12.81 6.82
N GLN A 65 -1.26 12.23 6.99
CA GLN A 65 -0.54 12.19 8.26
C GLN A 65 0.88 12.69 8.07
N VAL A 66 1.38 13.42 9.07
CA VAL A 66 2.78 13.85 9.10
C VAL A 66 3.58 12.84 9.91
N ALA A 67 4.53 12.18 9.27
CA ALA A 67 5.43 11.24 9.93
C ALA A 67 6.48 12.01 10.74
N ASN A 68 6.94 11.39 11.82
CA ASN A 68 8.05 11.89 12.64
C ASN A 68 9.15 10.83 12.74
N GLN A 69 10.24 11.14 13.44
CA GLN A 69 11.40 10.26 13.55
C GLN A 69 11.10 8.90 14.19
N ASN A 70 10.01 8.77 14.95
CA ASN A 70 9.56 7.51 15.54
C ASN A 70 8.63 6.72 14.62
N THR A 71 8.15 7.31 13.52
CA THR A 71 7.33 6.62 12.53
C THR A 71 8.17 5.56 11.83
N LYS A 72 7.76 4.30 11.95
CA LYS A 72 8.32 3.17 11.23
C LYS A 72 7.32 2.69 10.19
N LEU A 73 7.79 2.53 8.97
CA LEU A 73 7.03 1.93 7.88
C LEU A 73 7.71 0.65 7.44
N TYR A 74 6.89 -0.33 7.11
CA TYR A 74 7.31 -1.68 6.79
C TYR A 74 6.89 -2.06 5.39
N LYS A 75 7.69 -2.94 4.77
CA LYS A 75 7.36 -3.54 3.48
C LYS A 75 7.73 -5.00 3.49
N LEU A 76 6.78 -5.81 3.01
CA LEU A 76 6.97 -7.24 2.85
C LEU A 76 7.34 -7.52 1.39
N VAL A 77 8.46 -8.21 1.19
CA VAL A 77 8.97 -8.60 -0.13
C VAL A 77 8.97 -10.12 -0.22
N LYS A 78 8.37 -10.66 -1.28
CA LYS A 78 8.25 -12.10 -1.52
C LYS A 78 9.62 -12.77 -1.50
N LEU A 79 9.79 -13.78 -0.65
CA LEU A 79 11.02 -14.57 -0.62
C LEU A 79 11.02 -15.57 -1.79
N GLY A 80 12.11 -15.58 -2.57
CA GLY A 80 12.24 -16.43 -3.76
C GLY A 80 11.50 -15.92 -4.99
N GLY A 81 11.07 -14.65 -5.01
CA GLY A 81 10.61 -13.96 -6.21
C GLY A 81 11.74 -13.32 -7.01
N ASP A 82 11.38 -12.62 -8.09
CA ASP A 82 12.34 -11.95 -8.99
C ASP A 82 13.07 -10.75 -8.34
N TYR A 83 12.54 -10.26 -7.21
CA TYR A 83 13.09 -9.13 -6.47
C TYR A 83 13.25 -9.51 -5.00
N ASP A 84 14.42 -9.20 -4.42
CA ASP A 84 14.79 -9.51 -3.05
C ASP A 84 14.74 -8.29 -2.11
N THR A 85 14.57 -7.09 -2.67
CA THR A 85 14.57 -5.81 -1.97
C THR A 85 13.42 -4.90 -2.46
N PRO A 86 12.96 -3.93 -1.64
CA PRO A 86 11.99 -2.93 -2.08
C PRO A 86 12.47 -2.14 -3.30
N SER A 87 11.61 -2.02 -4.33
CA SER A 87 11.87 -1.08 -5.42
C SER A 87 12.03 0.36 -4.88
N PRO A 88 13.03 1.14 -5.33
CA PRO A 88 13.23 2.52 -4.88
C PRO A 88 12.01 3.43 -5.08
N ASN A 89 11.20 3.12 -6.10
CA ASN A 89 10.04 3.93 -6.49
C ASN A 89 8.73 3.43 -5.86
N THR A 90 8.78 2.44 -4.96
CA THR A 90 7.57 1.91 -4.38
C THR A 90 6.96 2.86 -3.34
N GLY A 91 5.73 3.30 -3.61
CA GLY A 91 4.96 4.15 -2.70
C GLY A 91 4.14 3.36 -1.66
N TYR A 92 4.04 2.04 -1.77
CA TYR A 92 3.13 1.23 -0.94
C TYR A 92 3.85 0.59 0.24
N TRP A 93 3.44 0.99 1.44
CA TRP A 93 3.99 0.57 2.73
C TRP A 93 2.88 0.27 3.73
N ILE A 94 3.23 -0.39 4.83
CA ILE A 94 2.35 -0.59 5.98
C ILE A 94 2.94 0.06 7.23
N ASP A 95 2.10 0.46 8.17
CA ASP A 95 2.55 0.99 9.45
C ASP A 95 2.84 -0.13 10.47
N GLN A 96 3.27 0.27 11.68
CA GLN A 96 3.55 -0.65 12.77
C GLN A 96 2.33 -1.50 13.15
N ALA A 97 1.13 -0.92 13.22
CA ALA A 97 -0.07 -1.63 13.65
C ALA A 97 -0.42 -2.75 12.66
N GLN A 98 -0.33 -2.47 11.37
CA GLN A 98 -0.60 -3.45 10.33
C GLN A 98 0.51 -4.50 10.24
N TYR A 99 1.77 -4.11 10.47
CA TYR A 99 2.86 -5.05 10.59
C TYR A 99 2.69 -6.02 11.78
N ASP A 100 2.30 -5.51 12.95
CA ASP A 100 2.01 -6.32 14.13
C ASP A 100 0.84 -7.29 13.88
N LEU A 101 -0.19 -6.85 13.15
CA LEU A 101 -1.31 -7.70 12.72
C LEU A 101 -0.86 -8.85 11.81
N VAL A 102 0.01 -8.56 10.82
CA VAL A 102 0.60 -9.61 9.95
C VAL A 102 1.47 -10.57 10.75
N LYS A 103 2.23 -10.08 11.74
CA LYS A 103 3.03 -10.94 12.63
C LYS A 103 2.17 -11.84 13.51
N ALA A 104 1.04 -11.33 14.00
CA ALA A 104 0.11 -12.09 14.82
C ALA A 104 -0.66 -13.14 14.01
N HIS A 105 -0.89 -12.90 12.72
CA HIS A 105 -1.65 -13.77 11.81
C HIS A 105 -0.91 -14.01 10.49
N PRO A 106 0.25 -14.68 10.53
CA PRO A 106 1.12 -14.83 9.36
C PRO A 106 0.50 -15.70 8.25
N ASP A 107 -0.40 -16.63 8.62
CA ASP A 107 -1.23 -17.44 7.72
C ASP A 107 -2.19 -16.59 6.87
N ARG A 108 -2.54 -15.39 7.35
CA ARG A 108 -3.44 -14.46 6.67
C ARG A 108 -2.70 -13.29 6.01
N ALA A 109 -1.38 -13.33 5.93
CA ALA A 109 -0.59 -12.18 5.44
C ALA A 109 -1.00 -11.72 4.03
N ASN A 110 -1.26 -12.65 3.10
CA ASN A 110 -1.70 -12.31 1.73
C ASN A 110 -3.04 -11.54 1.73
N ASP A 111 -3.97 -11.95 2.60
CA ASP A 111 -5.29 -11.32 2.74
C ASP A 111 -5.19 -9.97 3.44
N ILE A 112 -4.44 -9.92 4.55
CA ILE A 112 -4.17 -8.73 5.36
C ILE A 112 -3.41 -7.66 4.56
N LEU A 113 -2.73 -8.02 3.47
CA LEU A 113 -2.01 -7.06 2.64
C LEU A 113 -2.74 -6.73 1.34
N GLY A 114 -3.90 -7.32 1.07
CA GLY A 114 -4.61 -7.05 -0.17
C GLY A 114 -3.85 -7.48 -1.43
N LEU A 115 -2.93 -8.46 -1.34
CA LEU A 115 -1.99 -8.70 -2.43
C LEU A 115 -2.66 -9.35 -3.66
N PRO A 116 -2.35 -8.88 -4.89
CA PRO A 116 -2.71 -9.60 -6.11
C PRO A 116 -2.07 -10.98 -6.15
N GLU A 117 -2.69 -11.93 -6.85
CA GLU A 117 -2.24 -13.33 -6.96
C GLU A 117 -0.75 -13.47 -7.31
N GLY A 118 -0.24 -12.70 -8.28
CA GLY A 118 1.18 -12.72 -8.63
C GLY A 118 2.14 -12.26 -7.53
N SER A 119 1.65 -11.43 -6.59
CA SER A 119 2.40 -10.94 -5.43
C SER A 119 2.20 -11.81 -4.18
N GLN A 120 1.29 -12.77 -4.20
CA GLN A 120 1.11 -13.69 -3.08
C GLN A 120 2.34 -14.60 -2.94
N ALA A 121 2.66 -14.94 -1.69
CA ALA A 121 3.80 -15.77 -1.36
C ALA A 121 3.53 -16.66 -0.14
N ASN A 122 4.33 -17.72 -0.03
CA ASN A 122 4.39 -18.56 1.16
C ASN A 122 5.33 -17.97 2.23
N SER A 123 6.18 -17.01 1.87
CA SER A 123 7.09 -16.36 2.79
C SER A 123 7.49 -14.96 2.31
N PHE A 124 7.70 -14.06 3.26
CA PHE A 124 8.12 -12.68 3.02
C PHE A 124 9.31 -12.30 3.88
N LYS A 125 10.27 -11.61 3.29
CA LYS A 125 11.24 -10.78 4.01
C LYS A 125 10.60 -9.46 4.40
N VAL A 126 10.97 -8.93 5.55
CA VAL A 126 10.45 -7.66 6.05
C VAL A 126 11.54 -6.60 6.02
N PHE A 127 11.24 -5.47 5.41
CA PHE A 127 12.07 -4.27 5.39
C PHE A 127 11.42 -3.17 6.22
N VAL A 128 12.22 -2.34 6.87
CA VAL A 128 11.77 -1.19 7.65
C VAL A 128 12.47 0.08 7.18
N MET A 129 11.74 1.19 7.19
CA MET A 129 12.30 2.53 6.98
C MET A 129 11.70 3.54 7.96
N GLN A 130 12.44 4.63 8.16
CA GLN A 130 12.03 5.80 8.95
C GLN A 130 12.31 7.07 8.15
N PRO A 131 11.71 8.22 8.52
CA PRO A 131 12.10 9.50 7.93
C PRO A 131 13.60 9.78 8.11
N LYS A 132 14.20 10.53 7.19
CA LYS A 132 15.56 11.06 7.38
C LYS A 132 15.56 12.06 8.54
N ALA A 133 16.70 12.21 9.21
CA ALA A 133 16.83 13.13 10.34
C ALA A 133 16.46 14.57 9.93
N GLY A 134 15.57 15.21 10.69
CA GLY A 134 15.09 16.56 10.41
C GLY A 134 13.92 16.64 9.42
N GLU A 135 13.59 15.54 8.74
CA GLU A 135 12.45 15.48 7.84
C GLU A 135 11.15 15.14 8.58
N ALA A 136 10.04 15.68 8.09
CA ALA A 136 8.67 15.39 8.54
C ALA A 136 7.76 15.08 7.34
N PRO A 137 8.01 13.96 6.62
CA PRO A 137 7.31 13.67 5.39
C PRO A 137 5.83 13.38 5.62
N ARG A 138 5.00 13.74 4.65
CA ARG A 138 3.60 13.37 4.61
C ARG A 138 3.44 11.93 4.11
N VAL A 139 2.53 11.20 4.74
CA VAL A 139 2.03 9.90 4.30
C VAL A 139 0.52 9.94 4.21
N TYR A 140 -0.04 9.04 3.42
CA TYR A 140 -1.47 9.03 3.13
C TYR A 140 -2.01 7.65 3.46
N GLN A 141 -2.85 7.57 4.47
CA GLN A 141 -3.42 6.32 4.94
C GLN A 141 -4.86 6.16 4.49
N SER A 142 -5.18 4.99 3.97
CA SER A 142 -6.55 4.60 3.63
C SER A 142 -6.69 3.09 3.80
N SER A 143 -7.93 2.60 3.91
CA SER A 143 -8.15 1.17 3.67
C SER A 143 -7.90 0.86 2.18
N ILE A 144 -7.36 -0.32 1.90
CA ILE A 144 -7.14 -0.82 0.53
C ILE A 144 -8.50 -1.00 -0.15
N ALA A 145 -8.58 -0.64 -1.42
CA ALA A 145 -9.76 -0.92 -2.22
C ALA A 145 -9.96 -2.42 -2.39
N THR A 146 -11.20 -2.86 -2.64
CA THR A 146 -11.38 -4.24 -3.09
C THR A 146 -10.67 -4.44 -4.41
N THR A 147 -9.97 -5.55 -4.55
CA THR A 147 -9.25 -5.90 -5.77
C THR A 147 -9.85 -7.14 -6.40
N THR A 148 -9.89 -7.19 -7.72
CA THR A 148 -10.35 -8.36 -8.48
C THR A 148 -9.35 -8.77 -9.53
N ASN A 149 -9.23 -10.08 -9.72
CA ASN A 149 -8.39 -10.69 -10.73
C ASN A 149 -9.23 -11.08 -11.95
N ALA A 150 -8.60 -11.20 -13.12
CA ALA A 150 -9.25 -11.78 -14.30
C ALA A 150 -9.72 -13.24 -14.09
N THR A 151 -9.11 -13.96 -13.14
CA THR A 151 -9.46 -15.33 -12.72
C THR A 151 -10.68 -15.39 -11.78
N GLY A 152 -11.20 -14.24 -11.32
CA GLY A 152 -12.37 -14.16 -10.44
C GLY A 152 -12.07 -14.14 -8.94
N LEU A 153 -10.79 -14.25 -8.54
CA LEU A 153 -10.40 -14.05 -7.14
C LEU A 153 -10.65 -12.59 -6.73
N THR A 154 -11.16 -12.41 -5.52
CA THR A 154 -11.50 -11.11 -4.94
C THR A 154 -10.83 -10.97 -3.58
N ASN A 155 -10.15 -9.84 -3.34
CA ASN A 155 -9.66 -9.47 -2.02
C ASN A 155 -10.42 -8.23 -1.52
N VAL A 156 -11.05 -8.34 -0.36
CA VAL A 156 -11.99 -7.32 0.16
C VAL A 156 -11.28 -6.01 0.54
N GLY A 157 -9.96 -6.04 0.79
CA GLY A 157 -9.15 -4.82 0.95
C GLY A 157 -9.25 -4.15 2.33
N ASN A 158 -9.71 -4.82 3.38
CA ASN A 158 -9.95 -4.18 4.70
C ASN A 158 -8.68 -3.77 5.48
N ALA A 159 -7.52 -3.89 4.87
CA ALA A 159 -6.24 -3.54 5.43
C ALA A 159 -5.92 -2.06 5.24
N THR A 160 -5.19 -1.47 6.19
CA THR A 160 -4.66 -0.11 6.02
C THR A 160 -3.46 -0.13 5.09
N GLN A 161 -3.51 0.64 4.01
CA GLN A 161 -2.34 1.02 3.23
C GLN A 161 -1.80 2.35 3.70
N THR A 162 -0.47 2.48 3.65
CA THR A 162 0.24 3.75 3.83
C THR A 162 0.98 4.09 2.54
N ILE A 163 0.55 5.17 1.89
CA ILE A 163 1.19 5.69 0.68
C ILE A 163 2.28 6.68 1.07
N VAL A 164 3.47 6.47 0.51
CA VAL A 164 4.66 7.29 0.68
C VAL A 164 5.02 7.91 -0.68
N PRO A 165 4.43 9.07 -1.04
CA PRO A 165 4.63 9.67 -2.35
C PRO A 165 6.05 10.21 -2.56
N ASN A 166 6.72 10.64 -1.47
CA ASN A 166 8.08 11.18 -1.54
C ASN A 166 9.09 10.30 -0.79
N ARG A 167 9.62 9.27 -1.47
CA ARG A 167 10.63 8.35 -0.89
C ARG A 167 11.97 9.02 -0.58
N LYS A 168 12.29 10.19 -1.17
CA LYS A 168 13.56 10.89 -0.92
C LYS A 168 13.70 11.41 0.51
N LEU A 169 12.57 11.63 1.21
CA LEU A 169 12.55 12.12 2.60
C LEU A 169 12.70 10.98 3.63
N TRP A 170 12.79 9.74 3.16
CA TRP A 170 12.90 8.54 3.97
C TRP A 170 14.27 7.91 3.82
N GLN A 171 14.70 7.21 4.86
CA GLN A 171 15.92 6.41 4.82
C GLN A 171 15.79 5.27 3.79
N GLU A 172 16.93 4.71 3.39
CA GLU A 172 16.89 3.48 2.61
C GLU A 172 16.34 2.33 3.47
N PRO A 173 15.50 1.44 2.91
CA PRO A 173 14.87 0.39 3.69
C PRO A 173 15.92 -0.64 4.08
N VAL A 174 15.93 -1.01 5.35
CA VAL A 174 16.85 -2.02 5.89
C VAL A 174 16.08 -3.30 6.13
N GLU A 175 16.66 -4.44 5.72
CA GLU A 175 16.10 -5.77 6.02
C GLU A 175 16.10 -5.98 7.54
N THR A 176 14.97 -6.45 8.07
CA THR A 176 14.85 -6.86 9.47
C THR A 176 15.22 -8.34 9.60
N ASN A 177 15.38 -8.84 10.83
CA ASN A 177 15.60 -10.27 11.06
C ASN A 177 14.33 -11.13 10.92
N ASP A 178 13.19 -10.52 10.57
CA ASP A 178 11.90 -11.19 10.54
C ASP A 178 11.59 -11.79 9.17
N ILE A 179 11.05 -13.02 9.20
CA ILE A 179 10.47 -13.70 8.05
C ILE A 179 9.03 -14.07 8.38
N ILE A 180 8.08 -13.55 7.61
CA ILE A 180 6.66 -13.93 7.72
C ILE A 180 6.44 -15.18 6.88
N LYS A 181 5.91 -16.25 7.49
CA LYS A 181 5.63 -17.53 6.80
C LYS A 181 4.12 -17.75 6.75
N VAL A 182 3.58 -17.74 5.55
CA VAL A 182 2.18 -18.06 5.28
C VAL A 182 2.08 -19.58 5.25
N LYS A 183 1.62 -20.20 6.34
CA LYS A 183 1.48 -21.65 6.49
C LYS A 183 0.10 -21.99 7.00
#